data_AF-A0A519VRY7-F1
#
_entry.id   AF-A0A519VRY7-F1
#
_cell.length_a   1.000
_cell.length_b   1.000
_cell.length_c   1.000
_cell.angle_alpha   90.00
_cell.angle_beta   90.00
_cell.angle_gamma   90.00
#
_symmetry.space_group_name_H-M   'P 1'
#
loop_
_entity.id
_entity.type
_entity.pdbx_description
1 polymer ?
#
loop_
_entity_poly.entity_id
_entity_poly.type
_entity_poly.pdbx_seq_one_letter_code
_entity_poly.pdbx_strand_id
1 'polypeptide(L)'
;FKLGGDGMQGFDFLQGSELIAMRGYANNTVIPVGSDPRIAQQSGSPIYTKYVLEARYPVIASQQATAFVLAFAEGGNTWNKFSDFNPFNVRRSVGVGARIFLPIFGLLGIDYGYGFDAIPGLPDSNKGQFHFSIAQQLGGF
;
A
#
# COMPACT_ATOMS: atom_id res chain seq x y z
N PHE A 1 4.90 0.41 -12.57
CA PHE A 1 4.26 0.44 -11.24
C PHE A 1 4.49 -0.89 -10.53
N LYS A 2 4.90 -0.84 -9.27
CA LYS A 2 4.91 -2.01 -8.38
C LYS A 2 3.86 -1.78 -7.31
N LEU A 3 3.10 -2.81 -6.92
CA LEU A 3 1.95 -2.67 -6.03
C LEU A 3 2.11 -3.61 -4.82
N GLY A 4 1.80 -3.10 -3.63
CA GLY A 4 1.85 -3.86 -2.38
C GLY A 4 2.71 -3.18 -1.31
N GLY A 5 2.32 -3.39 -0.05
CA GLY A 5 3.07 -2.97 1.13
C GLY A 5 2.83 -1.54 1.58
N ASP A 6 3.80 -0.98 2.29
CA ASP A 6 3.69 0.26 3.06
C ASP A 6 3.94 1.54 2.23
N GLY A 7 4.56 1.40 1.05
CA GLY A 7 4.89 2.54 0.21
C GLY A 7 6.01 3.43 0.74
N MET A 8 6.76 3.02 1.78
CA MET A 8 7.86 3.82 2.32
C MET A 8 9.01 3.99 1.32
N GLN A 9 9.14 3.06 0.37
CA GLN A 9 10.04 3.19 -0.79
C GLN A 9 9.32 3.85 -1.99
N GLY A 10 8.67 5.01 -1.76
CA GLY A 10 7.73 5.65 -2.70
C GLY A 10 8.23 5.86 -4.14
N PHE A 11 9.55 5.90 -4.36
CA PHE A 11 10.13 5.90 -5.72
C PHE A 11 11.42 5.10 -5.74
N ASP A 12 11.47 4.03 -6.55
CA ASP A 12 12.69 3.30 -6.83
C ASP A 12 13.44 4.03 -7.96
N PHE A 13 14.27 5.01 -7.59
CA PHE A 13 15.08 5.81 -8.51
C PHE A 13 16.03 4.98 -9.38
N LEU A 14 16.39 3.77 -8.96
CA LEU A 14 17.28 2.89 -9.71
C LEU A 14 16.56 2.12 -10.82
N GLN A 15 15.26 1.84 -10.64
CA GLN A 15 14.45 1.11 -11.64
C GLN A 15 13.42 1.97 -12.37
N GLY A 16 13.30 3.27 -12.03
CA GLY A 16 12.31 4.16 -12.62
C GLY A 16 10.88 3.69 -12.39
N SER A 17 10.65 2.91 -11.33
CA SER A 17 9.37 2.30 -11.03
C SER A 17 8.72 2.97 -9.82
N GLU A 18 7.49 3.44 -10.00
CA GLU A 18 6.69 3.96 -8.89
C GLU A 18 6.13 2.82 -8.04
N LEU A 19 6.29 2.95 -6.73
CA LEU A 19 5.74 2.02 -5.74
C LEU A 19 4.39 2.53 -5.28
N ILE A 20 3.35 1.74 -5.56
CA ILE A 20 2.00 1.98 -5.12
C ILE A 20 1.77 1.16 -3.85
N ALA A 21 1.62 1.84 -2.72
CA ALA A 21 1.32 1.19 -1.44
C ALA A 21 -0.02 0.44 -1.52
N MET A 22 -0.08 -0.78 -1.00
CA MET A 22 -1.34 -1.49 -0.79
C MET A 22 -1.20 -2.36 0.45
N ARG A 23 -1.84 -1.90 1.53
CA ARG A 23 -1.75 -2.51 2.86
C ARG A 23 -2.43 -3.87 2.86
N GLY A 24 -1.98 -4.75 3.76
CA GLY A 24 -2.43 -6.16 3.82
C GLY A 24 -1.76 -7.09 2.81
N TYR A 25 -0.90 -6.55 1.95
CA TYR A 25 0.01 -7.32 1.09
C TYR A 25 1.45 -6.92 1.37
N ALA A 26 2.40 -7.82 1.14
CA ALA A 26 3.82 -7.49 1.25
C ALA A 26 4.28 -6.60 0.07
N ASN A 27 5.42 -5.94 0.24
CA ASN A 27 5.98 -5.02 -0.77
C ASN A 27 6.16 -5.72 -2.13
N ASN A 28 5.71 -5.05 -3.21
CA ASN A 28 5.84 -5.51 -4.60
C ASN A 28 5.17 -6.85 -4.93
N THR A 29 4.27 -7.37 -4.08
CA THR A 29 3.72 -8.72 -4.26
C THR A 29 2.43 -8.78 -5.06
N VAL A 30 1.77 -7.65 -5.31
CA VAL A 30 0.55 -7.61 -6.13
C VAL A 30 0.93 -7.53 -7.60
N ILE A 31 1.09 -8.70 -8.19
CA ILE A 31 1.57 -8.91 -9.57
C ILE A 31 0.45 -9.41 -10.50
N PRO A 32 0.60 -9.26 -11.83
CA PRO A 32 -0.38 -9.74 -12.80
C PRO A 32 -0.65 -11.24 -12.67
N VAL A 33 -1.90 -11.65 -12.87
CA VAL A 33 -2.29 -13.06 -12.81
C VAL A 33 -1.54 -13.86 -13.88
N GLY A 34 -0.96 -15.00 -13.48
CA GLY A 34 -0.22 -15.89 -14.39
C GLY A 34 1.20 -15.42 -14.74
N SER A 35 1.67 -14.33 -14.14
CA SER A 35 3.07 -13.90 -14.28
C SER A 35 4.00 -14.65 -13.32
N ASP A 36 5.27 -14.83 -13.72
CA ASP A 36 6.29 -15.38 -12.82
C ASP A 36 6.59 -14.35 -11.72
N PRO A 37 6.40 -14.69 -10.43
CA PRO A 37 6.62 -13.76 -9.33
C PRO A 37 8.03 -13.19 -9.29
N ARG A 38 9.06 -13.97 -9.63
CA ARG A 38 10.46 -13.52 -9.57
C ARG A 38 10.74 -12.41 -10.57
N ILE A 39 10.08 -12.49 -11.73
CA ILE A 39 10.21 -11.49 -12.79
C ILE A 39 9.30 -10.31 -12.49
N ALA A 40 8.03 -10.55 -12.16
CA ALA A 40 7.02 -9.50 -12.00
C ALA A 40 7.26 -8.60 -10.79
N GLN A 41 7.77 -9.15 -9.67
CA GLN A 41 8.15 -8.35 -8.49
C GLN A 41 9.29 -7.37 -8.81
N GLN A 42 10.18 -7.73 -9.76
CA GLN A 42 11.32 -6.91 -10.16
C GLN A 42 10.94 -5.92 -11.26
N SER A 43 10.29 -6.37 -12.33
CA SER A 43 9.97 -5.52 -13.49
C SER A 43 8.87 -4.49 -13.21
N GLY A 44 7.96 -4.80 -12.29
CA GLY A 44 6.69 -4.10 -12.18
C GLY A 44 5.83 -4.25 -13.44
N SER A 45 4.75 -3.47 -13.49
CA SER A 45 3.77 -3.49 -14.58
C SER A 45 3.41 -2.09 -15.08
N PRO A 46 3.13 -1.93 -16.39
CA PRO A 46 2.76 -0.65 -16.99
C PRO A 46 1.34 -0.18 -16.64
N ILE A 47 0.44 -1.08 -16.27
CA ILE A 47 -0.96 -0.77 -15.95
C ILE A 47 -1.24 -1.20 -14.51
N TYR A 48 -1.92 -0.34 -13.76
CA TYR A 48 -2.41 -0.67 -12.42
C TYR A 48 -3.81 -0.08 -12.20
N THR A 49 -4.49 -0.61 -11.20
CA THR A 49 -5.71 -0.01 -10.66
C THR A 49 -5.67 -0.18 -9.16
N LYS A 50 -6.03 0.89 -8.44
CA LYS A 50 -6.16 0.88 -7.00
C LYS A 50 -7.39 1.67 -6.60
N TYR A 51 -8.23 1.02 -5.80
CA TYR A 51 -9.36 1.60 -5.09
C TYR A 51 -9.02 1.67 -3.61
N VAL A 52 -9.30 2.81 -3.01
CA VAL A 52 -9.05 3.05 -1.58
C VAL A 52 -10.30 3.65 -0.98
N LEU A 53 -10.76 3.02 0.10
CA LEU A 53 -11.80 3.56 0.96
C LEU A 53 -11.22 3.64 2.37
N GLU A 54 -11.28 4.83 2.97
CA GLU A 54 -10.79 5.05 4.33
C GLU A 54 -11.85 5.80 5.14
N ALA A 55 -12.21 5.25 6.29
CA ALA A 55 -13.00 5.91 7.31
C ALA A 55 -12.05 6.35 8.43
N ARG A 56 -12.05 7.64 8.76
CA ARG A 56 -11.13 8.23 9.74
C ARG A 56 -11.92 8.87 10.88
N TYR A 57 -11.55 8.55 12.11
CA TYR A 57 -12.15 9.12 13.30
C TYR A 57 -11.09 9.83 14.16
N PRO A 58 -11.24 11.14 14.45
CA PRO A 58 -10.33 11.86 15.32
C PRO A 58 -10.50 11.41 16.77
N VAL A 59 -9.43 10.90 17.37
CA VAL A 59 -9.38 10.58 18.80
C VAL A 59 -8.85 11.77 19.58
N ILE A 60 -7.88 12.49 19.02
CA ILE A 60 -7.29 13.70 19.61
C ILE A 60 -7.32 14.79 18.55
N ALA A 61 -7.95 15.91 18.87
CA ALA A 61 -7.99 17.10 18.03
C ALA A 61 -7.54 18.32 18.84
N SER A 62 -6.24 18.41 19.13
CA SER A 62 -5.65 19.55 19.83
C SER A 62 -4.62 20.25 18.94
N GLN A 63 -4.26 21.50 19.29
CA GLN A 63 -3.22 22.25 18.57
C GLN A 63 -1.81 21.66 18.73
N GLN A 64 -1.59 20.82 19.75
CA GLN A 64 -0.29 20.24 20.08
C GLN A 64 -0.09 18.86 19.44
N ALA A 65 -1.17 18.11 19.22
CA ALA A 65 -1.15 16.81 18.58
C ALA A 65 -2.52 16.48 17.99
N THR A 66 -2.53 15.91 16.79
CA THR A 66 -3.76 15.37 16.19
C THR A 66 -3.59 13.88 15.97
N ALA A 67 -4.47 13.07 16.55
CA ALA A 67 -4.44 11.61 16.41
C ALA A 67 -5.76 11.11 15.84
N PHE A 68 -5.66 10.21 14.86
CA PHE A 68 -6.79 9.58 14.20
C PHE A 68 -6.63 8.07 14.29
N VAL A 69 -7.75 7.39 14.53
CA VAL A 69 -7.87 5.98 14.16
C VAL A 69 -8.57 5.91 12.82
N LEU A 70 -8.24 4.91 12.03
CA LEU A 70 -8.86 4.70 10.75
C LEU A 70 -9.13 3.22 10.50
N ALA A 71 -10.17 2.96 9.73
CA ALA A 71 -10.41 1.69 9.08
C ALA A 71 -10.26 1.91 7.58
N PHE A 72 -9.66 0.95 6.88
CA PHE A 72 -9.44 1.05 5.46
C PHE A 72 -9.87 -0.23 4.75
N ALA A 73 -10.30 -0.06 3.51
CA ALA A 73 -10.52 -1.13 2.55
C ALA A 73 -9.79 -0.72 1.26
N GLU A 74 -8.95 -1.60 0.75
CA GLU A 74 -8.20 -1.37 -0.48
C GLU A 74 -8.46 -2.51 -1.46
N GLY A 75 -8.55 -2.16 -2.74
CA GLY A 75 -8.68 -3.11 -3.84
C GLY A 75 -7.73 -2.74 -4.94
N GLY A 76 -6.77 -3.59 -5.30
CA GLY A 76 -5.81 -3.25 -6.34
C GLY A 76 -5.28 -4.44 -7.11
N ASN A 77 -4.82 -4.18 -8.33
CA ASN A 77 -4.13 -5.15 -9.16
C ASN A 77 -3.30 -4.46 -10.24
N THR A 78 -2.44 -5.23 -10.91
CA THR A 78 -1.52 -4.79 -11.97
C THR A 78 -1.66 -5.66 -13.22
N TRP A 79 -1.36 -5.08 -14.39
CA TRP A 79 -1.45 -5.76 -15.70
C TRP A 79 -0.34 -5.33 -16.65
N ASN A 80 0.05 -6.26 -17.53
CA ASN A 80 1.10 -6.04 -18.53
C ASN A 80 0.58 -5.62 -19.90
N LYS A 81 -0.67 -5.96 -20.25
CA LYS A 81 -1.30 -5.68 -21.54
C LYS A 81 -2.68 -5.10 -21.33
N PHE A 82 -3.09 -4.19 -22.22
CA PHE A 82 -4.46 -3.65 -22.23
C PHE A 82 -5.53 -4.70 -22.50
N SER A 83 -5.20 -5.78 -23.23
CA SER A 83 -6.11 -6.91 -23.47
C SER A 83 -6.52 -7.64 -22.20
N ASP A 84 -5.64 -7.66 -21.20
CA ASP A 84 -5.81 -8.43 -19.97
C ASP A 84 -6.38 -7.55 -18.84
N PHE A 85 -6.54 -6.26 -19.12
CA PHE A 85 -7.01 -5.27 -18.16
C PHE A 85 -8.46 -5.54 -17.76
N ASN A 86 -8.67 -5.76 -16.47
CA ASN A 86 -10.00 -5.94 -15.90
C ASN A 86 -10.08 -5.20 -14.56
N PRO A 87 -10.72 -4.01 -14.50
CA PRO A 87 -10.75 -3.20 -13.30
C PRO A 87 -11.52 -3.83 -12.14
N PHE A 88 -12.32 -4.87 -12.39
CA PHE A 88 -13.05 -5.60 -11.35
C PHE A 88 -12.26 -6.79 -10.79
N ASN A 89 -11.21 -7.24 -11.49
CA ASN A 89 -10.32 -8.30 -11.01
C ASN A 89 -9.24 -7.70 -10.11
N VAL A 90 -9.63 -7.35 -8.89
CA VAL A 90 -8.75 -6.74 -7.89
C VAL A 90 -8.52 -7.67 -6.71
N ARG A 91 -7.30 -7.60 -6.16
CA ARG A 91 -6.96 -8.19 -4.87
C ARG A 91 -7.47 -7.26 -3.79
N ARG A 92 -8.13 -7.79 -2.78
CA ARG A 92 -8.77 -7.00 -1.72
C ARG A 92 -8.01 -7.13 -0.42
N SER A 93 -7.97 -6.05 0.32
CA SER A 93 -7.53 -6.01 1.71
C SER A 93 -8.40 -5.07 2.51
N VAL A 94 -8.48 -5.33 3.81
CA VAL A 94 -9.06 -4.41 4.79
C VAL A 94 -8.12 -4.31 5.96
N GLY A 95 -8.26 -3.26 6.75
CA GLY A 95 -7.46 -3.12 7.93
C GLY A 95 -7.87 -1.96 8.80
N VAL A 96 -7.10 -1.80 9.86
CA VAL A 96 -7.23 -0.71 10.81
C VAL A 96 -5.87 -0.08 11.01
N GLY A 97 -5.86 1.21 11.30
CA GLY A 97 -4.63 1.94 11.53
C GLY A 97 -4.83 3.08 12.50
N ALA A 98 -3.72 3.59 12.98
CA ALA A 98 -3.64 4.79 13.78
C ALA A 98 -2.61 5.73 13.16
N ARG A 99 -2.95 7.01 13.10
CA ARG A 99 -2.08 8.07 12.60
C ARG A 99 -1.98 9.16 13.64
N ILE A 100 -0.77 9.55 13.97
CA ILE A 100 -0.46 10.63 14.88
C ILE A 100 0.32 11.66 14.08
N PHE A 101 -0.22 12.88 14.06
CA PHE A 101 0.44 14.05 13.51
C PHE A 101 1.02 14.86 14.66
N LEU A 102 2.34 14.95 14.68
CA LEU A 102 3.09 15.78 15.62
C LEU A 102 3.66 16.97 14.85
N PRO A 103 3.45 18.22 15.30
CA PRO A 103 3.89 19.43 14.59
C PRO A 103 5.38 19.48 14.22
N ILE A 104 6.24 18.75 14.93
CA ILE A 104 7.69 18.75 14.72
C ILE A 104 8.21 17.43 14.13
N PHE A 105 7.59 16.29 14.46
CA PHE A 105 8.06 14.96 14.04
C PHE A 105 7.39 14.46 12.75
N GLY A 106 6.40 15.18 12.23
CA GLY A 106 5.66 14.80 11.04
C GLY A 106 4.56 13.78 11.32
N LEU A 107 4.20 13.01 10.30
CA LEU A 107 3.16 11.97 10.39
C LEU A 107 3.81 10.63 10.71
N LEU A 108 3.42 10.06 11.85
CA LEU A 108 3.68 8.67 12.18
C LEU A 108 2.38 7.87 12.04
N GLY A 109 2.46 6.75 11.35
CA GLY A 109 1.32 5.86 11.15
C GLY A 109 1.69 4.40 11.35
N ILE A 110 0.76 3.65 11.90
CA ILE A 110 0.81 2.20 12.02
C ILE A 110 -0.49 1.68 11.44
N ASP A 111 -0.40 0.83 10.43
CA ASP A 111 -1.53 0.23 9.74
C ASP A 111 -1.39 -1.30 9.83
N TYR A 112 -2.41 -1.99 10.32
CA TYR A 112 -2.54 -3.44 10.24
C TYR A 112 -3.55 -3.78 9.16
N GLY A 113 -3.08 -4.41 8.08
CA GLY A 113 -3.92 -4.83 6.97
C GLY A 113 -4.00 -6.34 6.86
N TYR A 114 -5.14 -6.84 6.39
CA TYR A 114 -5.37 -8.24 6.05
C TYR A 114 -5.71 -8.36 4.57
N GLY A 115 -4.84 -9.01 3.78
CA GLY A 115 -5.10 -9.35 2.39
C GLY A 115 -5.88 -10.67 2.25
N PHE A 116 -7.04 -10.63 1.61
CA PHE A 116 -7.90 -11.82 1.47
C PHE A 116 -7.44 -12.76 0.35
N ASP A 117 -7.00 -12.21 -0.77
CA ASP A 117 -6.79 -12.96 -1.99
C ASP A 117 -5.32 -13.40 -2.06
N ALA A 118 -5.06 -14.71 -2.09
CA ALA A 118 -3.69 -15.21 -2.19
C ALA A 118 -3.05 -14.87 -3.54
N ILE A 119 -1.74 -14.60 -3.51
CA ILE A 119 -0.94 -14.42 -4.72
C ILE A 119 -0.29 -15.76 -5.08
N PRO A 120 -0.60 -16.36 -6.24
CA PRO A 120 0.02 -17.61 -6.67
C PRO A 120 1.55 -17.48 -6.70
N GLY A 121 2.25 -18.42 -6.07
CA GLY A 121 3.72 -18.41 -5.97
C GLY A 121 4.28 -17.56 -4.81
N LEU A 122 3.42 -16.90 -4.02
CA LEU A 122 3.78 -16.05 -2.89
C LEU A 122 2.82 -16.27 -1.69
N PRO A 123 2.94 -17.42 -0.98
CA PRO A 123 1.95 -17.87 0.02
C PRO A 123 1.89 -17.03 1.30
N ASP A 124 2.96 -16.29 1.62
CA ASP A 124 3.07 -15.45 2.82
C ASP A 124 2.86 -13.96 2.53
N SER A 125 2.50 -13.62 1.29
CA SER A 125 2.39 -12.24 0.84
C SER A 125 1.01 -11.62 1.02
N ASN A 126 0.01 -12.41 1.39
CA ASN A 126 -1.33 -11.97 1.81
C ASN A 126 -1.54 -12.26 3.31
N LYS A 127 -2.74 -12.00 3.85
CA LYS A 127 -3.10 -12.07 5.30
C LYS A 127 -2.59 -10.87 6.11
N GLY A 128 -2.43 -11.05 7.43
CA GLY A 128 -2.11 -9.99 8.38
C GLY A 128 -0.70 -9.44 8.20
N GLN A 129 -0.60 -8.17 7.83
CA GLN A 129 0.65 -7.46 7.58
C GLN A 129 0.63 -6.13 8.35
N PHE A 130 1.72 -5.86 9.07
CA PHE A 130 1.94 -4.56 9.70
C PHE A 130 2.70 -3.65 8.75
N HIS A 131 2.20 -2.44 8.60
CA HIS A 131 2.77 -1.38 7.78
C HIS A 131 3.05 -0.20 8.69
N PHE A 132 4.27 0.33 8.59
CA PHE A 132 4.66 1.54 9.29
C PHE A 132 4.80 2.64 8.25
N SER A 133 4.31 3.83 8.55
CA SER A 133 4.46 4.99 7.68
C SER A 133 5.08 6.12 8.46
N ILE A 134 6.17 6.66 7.96
CA ILE A 134 6.83 7.84 8.51
C ILE A 134 6.92 8.86 7.38
N ALA A 135 6.15 9.94 7.48
CA ALA A 135 6.41 11.12 6.67
C ALA A 135 7.32 12.03 7.47
N GLN A 136 8.63 11.96 7.19
CA GLN A 136 9.53 13.03 7.63
C GLN A 136 9.14 14.28 6.87
N GLN A 137 8.58 15.25 7.58
CA GLN A 137 8.61 16.61 7.09
C GLN A 137 10.10 16.95 6.92
N LEU A 138 10.55 17.08 5.67
CA LEU A 138 11.83 17.71 5.35
C LEU A 138 11.69 19.18 5.78
N GLY A 139 11.89 19.43 7.08
CA GLY A 139 12.05 20.75 7.61
C GLY A 139 13.39 21.30 7.12
N GLY A 140 13.32 22.32 6.27
CA GLY A 140 14.46 23.15 5.92
C GLY A 140 14.78 23.15 4.43
N PHE A 141 14.04 23.95 3.67
CA PHE A 141 14.59 25.16 3.05
C PHE A 141 13.54 26.27 3.13
#